data_AF-A0AAD1RSU0-F1
#
_entry.id   AF-A0AAD1RSU0-F1
#
_cell.length_a   1.000
_cell.length_b   1.000
_cell.length_c   1.000
_cell.angle_alpha   90.00
_cell.angle_beta   90.00
_cell.angle_gamma   90.00
#
_symmetry.space_group_name_H-M   'P 1'
#
loop_
_entity.id
_entity.type
_entity.pdbx_description
1 polymer ?
#
loop_
_entity_poly.entity_id
_entity_poly.type
_entity_poly.pdbx_seq_one_letter_code
_entity_poly.pdbx_strand_id
1 'polypeptide(L)'
;MATPGFSAVKPGRSWGPGRGRGRGGPGRGALKGMAAEGSGVPPSPGGQKNKKSKRRWVHPDRKAFPGSAKEGHGFALWRKQKVQLEYKKLLRKQRKISVAKDDIYTDKYPEHLKHLYLAEEEMLKKQEKMKRPENSTEEAADEETPKIPAKKFKKKTSNQKAKEEYENVQKERAKKREEAEKRRKEMEEAQELYKKKKIESYKILSAKTKKGQPNFNLQMEHLLQKIQQKS
;
A
#
# COMPACT_ATOMS: atom_id res chain seq x y z
N MET A 1 -20.35 -1.57 46.73
CA MET A 1 -20.19 -2.56 45.64
C MET A 1 -18.95 -2.20 44.87
N ALA A 2 -17.93 -3.06 44.95
CA ALA A 2 -16.58 -2.79 44.45
C ALA A 2 -16.48 -3.00 42.93
N THR A 3 -15.89 -2.05 42.22
CA THR A 3 -15.50 -2.16 40.81
C THR A 3 -14.07 -2.72 40.72
N PRO A 4 -13.81 -3.79 39.95
CA PRO A 4 -12.44 -4.19 39.69
C PRO A 4 -11.85 -3.32 38.57
N GLY A 5 -10.80 -2.57 38.92
CA GLY A 5 -9.98 -1.81 37.98
C GLY A 5 -9.17 -2.73 37.07
N PHE A 6 -9.38 -2.61 35.75
CA PHE A 6 -8.53 -3.26 34.75
C PHE A 6 -7.26 -2.44 34.52
N SER A 7 -6.15 -2.90 35.10
CA SER A 7 -4.80 -2.40 34.82
C SER A 7 -4.34 -2.86 33.44
N ALA A 8 -4.08 -1.91 32.54
CA ALA A 8 -3.52 -2.18 31.22
C ALA A 8 -2.02 -2.53 31.33
N VAL A 9 -1.69 -3.81 31.19
CA VAL A 9 -0.31 -4.28 30.99
C VAL A 9 0.11 -4.02 29.55
N LYS A 10 1.13 -3.18 29.36
CA LYS A 10 1.85 -3.00 28.09
C LYS A 10 2.85 -4.14 27.91
N PRO A 11 2.92 -4.86 26.76
CA PRO A 11 4.04 -5.75 26.51
C PRO A 11 5.28 -4.93 26.11
N GLY A 12 6.30 -4.96 26.99
CA GLY A 12 7.63 -4.44 26.72
C GLY A 12 8.35 -5.27 25.67
N ARG A 13 8.88 -4.62 24.63
CA ARG A 13 9.86 -5.21 23.71
C ARG A 13 11.24 -5.20 24.38
N SER A 14 11.67 -6.33 24.91
CA SER A 14 13.04 -6.58 25.35
C SER A 14 13.95 -6.82 24.14
N TRP A 15 14.99 -6.00 23.98
CA TRP A 15 16.15 -6.32 23.16
C TRP A 15 17.27 -6.77 24.09
N GLY A 16 17.66 -8.05 24.01
CA GLY A 16 18.80 -8.59 24.76
C GLY A 16 20.15 -8.16 24.15
N PRO A 17 21.21 -7.99 24.95
CA PRO A 17 22.53 -7.60 24.46
C PRO A 17 23.30 -8.82 23.94
N GLY A 18 23.72 -8.77 22.68
CA GLY A 18 24.31 -9.91 21.96
C GLY A 18 25.68 -9.61 21.35
N ARG A 19 26.71 -9.70 22.18
CA ARG A 19 28.10 -10.15 21.87
C ARG A 19 28.98 -9.26 21.00
N GLY A 20 29.87 -8.54 21.70
CA GLY A 20 31.14 -8.09 21.15
C GLY A 20 32.08 -9.26 20.83
N ARG A 21 32.80 -9.11 19.71
CA ARG A 21 34.08 -9.76 19.39
C ARG A 21 34.96 -8.60 18.94
N GLY A 22 36.08 -8.29 19.56
CA GLY A 22 37.14 -9.19 20.01
C GLY A 22 38.38 -8.68 19.30
N ARG A 23 39.16 -7.84 20.00
CA ARG A 23 40.47 -7.35 19.56
C ARG A 23 41.37 -8.56 19.28
N GLY A 24 42.09 -8.53 18.16
CA GLY A 24 43.15 -9.47 17.85
C GLY A 24 44.19 -8.77 16.99
N GLY A 25 45.22 -8.23 17.62
CA GLY A 25 46.47 -7.88 16.97
C GLY A 25 47.57 -8.81 17.45
N PRO A 26 48.49 -9.25 16.59
CA PRO A 26 49.87 -9.52 16.94
C PRO A 26 50.73 -8.36 16.39
N GLY A 27 51.91 -8.02 16.88
CA GLY A 27 52.90 -8.76 17.65
C GLY A 27 54.24 -8.10 17.32
N ARG A 28 55.06 -7.89 18.34
CA ARG A 28 56.25 -7.04 18.44
C ARG A 28 57.46 -7.43 17.56
N GLY A 29 58.33 -6.44 17.34
CA GLY A 29 59.80 -6.57 17.20
C GLY A 29 60.35 -5.62 16.14
N ALA A 30 61.51 -4.96 16.24
CA ALA A 30 62.45 -4.59 17.30
C ALA A 30 63.46 -3.58 16.64
N LEU A 31 64.28 -2.88 17.47
CA LEU A 31 65.52 -2.12 17.13
C LEU A 31 65.31 -0.69 16.56
N LYS A 32 65.65 0.43 17.23
CA LYS A 32 66.92 0.97 17.83
C LYS A 32 67.75 1.80 16.83
N GLY A 33 67.98 3.08 17.16
CA GLY A 33 68.89 4.05 16.48
C GLY A 33 68.28 5.47 16.49
N MET A 34 68.50 6.29 17.52
CA MET A 34 69.60 7.26 17.72
C MET A 34 69.65 8.41 16.69
N ALA A 35 69.37 9.62 17.21
CA ALA A 35 69.89 10.97 16.91
C ALA A 35 70.15 11.41 15.45
N ALA A 36 69.59 12.57 15.08
CA ALA A 36 70.38 13.76 14.68
C ALA A 36 69.45 14.93 14.31
N GLU A 37 69.77 16.10 14.86
CA GLU A 37 69.32 17.40 14.34
C GLU A 37 69.91 17.66 12.94
N GLY A 38 69.29 18.55 12.16
CA GLY A 38 69.96 19.14 11.00
C GLY A 38 69.05 19.43 9.81
N SER A 39 68.86 20.73 9.57
CA SER A 39 68.55 21.42 8.31
C SER A 39 68.57 20.60 7.00
N GLY A 40 67.52 20.76 6.18
CA GLY A 40 67.56 20.35 4.78
C GLY A 40 66.25 20.58 4.03
N VAL A 41 66.09 21.77 3.46
CA VAL A 41 65.17 22.04 2.33
C VAL A 41 66.04 22.02 1.06
N PRO A 42 65.56 21.63 -0.16
CA PRO A 42 64.54 20.66 -0.58
C PRO A 42 65.15 19.60 -1.56
N PRO A 43 64.36 18.68 -2.15
CA PRO A 43 64.14 18.87 -3.60
C PRO A 43 62.71 18.56 -4.08
N SER A 44 62.36 19.29 -5.14
CA SER A 44 61.17 19.21 -6.01
C SER A 44 61.18 17.92 -6.87
N PRO A 45 60.22 17.70 -7.79
CA PRO A 45 58.82 17.35 -7.62
C PRO A 45 58.61 15.89 -8.07
N GLY A 46 58.50 14.96 -7.12
CA GLY A 46 58.27 13.55 -7.41
C GLY A 46 56.79 13.23 -7.60
N GLY A 47 56.39 12.93 -8.84
CA GLY A 47 55.01 12.65 -9.24
C GLY A 47 54.26 11.67 -8.33
N GLN A 48 53.24 12.18 -7.63
CA GLN A 48 52.25 11.33 -6.98
C GLN A 48 51.09 11.07 -7.93
N LYS A 49 51.19 9.91 -8.57
CA LYS A 49 50.15 9.22 -9.31
C LYS A 49 48.81 9.34 -8.57
N ASN A 50 47.78 9.75 -9.32
CA ASN A 50 46.37 9.81 -8.94
C ASN A 50 45.95 8.67 -7.97
N LYS A 51 46.06 8.92 -6.67
CA LYS A 51 45.29 8.16 -5.69
C LYS A 51 43.87 8.64 -5.87
N LYS A 52 43.06 7.91 -6.64
CA LYS A 52 41.61 8.10 -6.70
C LYS A 52 41.08 8.00 -5.28
N SER A 53 41.04 9.12 -4.57
CA SER A 53 40.44 9.19 -3.24
C SER A 53 39.00 8.74 -3.44
N LYS A 54 38.60 7.62 -2.81
CA LYS A 54 37.21 7.18 -2.82
C LYS A 54 36.38 8.36 -2.30
N ARG A 55 35.62 9.00 -3.19
CA ARG A 55 34.71 10.09 -2.82
C ARG A 55 33.83 9.56 -1.70
N ARG A 56 33.93 10.17 -0.51
CA ARG A 56 33.03 9.84 0.58
C ARG A 56 31.60 10.07 0.09
N TRP A 57 30.73 9.08 0.29
CA TRP A 57 29.33 9.22 -0.04
C TRP A 57 28.74 10.34 0.83
N VAL A 58 28.41 11.46 0.19
CA VAL A 58 27.78 12.62 0.86
C VAL A 58 26.28 12.45 0.72
N HIS A 59 25.57 12.37 1.85
CA HIS A 59 24.11 12.33 1.88
C HIS A 59 23.54 13.52 1.08
N PRO A 60 22.55 13.32 0.19
CA PRO A 60 22.07 14.36 -0.72
C PRO A 60 21.60 15.65 -0.01
N ASP A 61 21.15 15.54 1.24
CA ASP A 61 20.70 16.69 2.05
C ASP A 61 21.84 17.59 2.55
N ARG A 62 23.11 17.16 2.43
CA ARG A 62 24.31 17.97 2.73
C ARG A 62 24.90 18.66 1.50
N LYS A 63 24.36 18.40 0.30
CA LYS A 63 24.71 19.22 -0.86
C LYS A 63 24.02 20.55 -0.70
N ALA A 64 24.81 21.62 -0.80
CA ALA A 64 24.38 23.00 -0.69
C ALA A 64 23.02 23.22 -1.37
N PHE A 65 22.17 23.97 -0.68
CA PHE A 65 20.87 24.46 -1.13
C PHE A 65 20.84 24.68 -2.65
N PRO A 66 19.80 24.20 -3.38
CA PRO A 66 19.74 24.33 -4.84
C PRO A 66 19.46 25.79 -5.21
N GLY A 67 20.51 26.60 -5.16
CA GLY A 67 20.50 28.02 -5.47
C GLY A 67 21.51 28.77 -4.61
N SER A 68 22.45 29.45 -5.25
CA SER A 68 23.15 30.53 -4.57
C SER A 68 22.15 31.67 -4.34
N ALA A 69 22.10 32.22 -3.13
CA ALA A 69 21.28 33.39 -2.84
C ALA A 69 21.67 34.61 -3.69
N LYS A 70 22.89 34.60 -4.26
CA LYS A 70 23.44 35.63 -5.14
C LYS A 70 22.87 35.63 -6.55
N GLU A 71 22.49 34.46 -7.08
CA GLU A 71 22.10 34.34 -8.50
C GLU A 71 20.58 34.27 -8.71
N GLY A 72 19.75 33.97 -7.71
CA GLY A 72 18.27 33.98 -7.85
C GLY A 72 17.66 32.92 -8.80
N HIS A 73 18.48 32.20 -9.58
CA HIS A 73 18.03 31.25 -10.62
C HIS A 73 17.83 29.81 -10.13
N GLY A 74 18.41 29.42 -8.99
CA GLY A 74 18.36 28.02 -8.51
C GLY A 74 16.99 27.57 -8.01
N PHE A 75 16.23 28.48 -7.38
CA PHE A 75 14.94 28.15 -6.79
C PHE A 75 13.85 27.97 -7.86
N ALA A 76 13.87 28.80 -8.91
CA ALA A 76 12.97 28.65 -10.05
C ALA A 76 13.22 27.32 -10.78
N LEU A 77 14.48 26.95 -10.99
CA LEU A 77 14.86 25.68 -11.59
C LEU A 77 14.48 24.49 -10.70
N TRP A 78 14.68 24.58 -9.38
CA TRP A 78 14.27 23.55 -8.44
C TRP A 78 12.76 23.35 -8.41
N ARG A 79 11.98 24.45 -8.40
CA ARG A 79 10.51 24.38 -8.52
C ARG A 79 10.10 23.74 -9.84
N LYS A 80 10.72 24.12 -10.96
CA LYS A 80 10.45 23.52 -12.28
C LYS A 80 10.73 22.02 -12.27
N GLN A 81 11.85 21.58 -11.70
CA GLN A 81 12.18 20.16 -11.57
C GLN A 81 11.19 19.43 -10.65
N LYS A 82 10.80 20.03 -9.53
CA LYS A 82 9.83 19.46 -8.60
C LYS A 82 8.47 19.25 -9.26
N VAL A 83 7.97 20.27 -9.98
CA VAL A 83 6.72 20.18 -10.76
C VAL A 83 6.82 19.08 -11.82
N GLN A 84 7.95 18.96 -12.54
CA GLN A 84 8.16 17.89 -13.51
C GLN A 84 8.14 16.49 -12.87
N LEU A 85 8.75 16.32 -11.69
CA LEU A 85 8.74 15.05 -10.97
C LEU A 85 7.35 14.68 -10.48
N GLU A 86 6.60 15.65 -9.96
CA GLU A 86 5.20 15.47 -9.55
C GLU A 86 4.31 15.08 -10.74
N TYR A 87 4.49 15.73 -11.89
CA TYR A 87 3.80 15.35 -13.13
C TYR A 87 4.14 13.92 -13.57
N LYS A 88 5.42 13.54 -13.63
CA LYS A 88 5.84 12.17 -13.95
C LYS A 88 5.28 11.15 -12.95
N LYS A 89 5.14 11.53 -11.67
CA LYS A 89 4.50 10.70 -10.64
C LYS A 89 3.02 10.49 -10.91
N LEU A 90 2.30 11.53 -11.34
CA LEU A 90 0.89 11.43 -11.76
C LEU A 90 0.74 10.52 -12.98
N LEU A 91 1.58 10.69 -14.00
CA LEU A 91 1.59 9.81 -15.18
C LEU A 91 1.83 8.33 -14.81
N ARG A 92 2.77 8.06 -13.90
CA ARG A 92 3.01 6.69 -13.40
C ARG A 92 1.79 6.13 -12.66
N LYS A 93 1.08 6.94 -11.88
CA LYS A 93 -0.16 6.51 -11.21
C LYS A 93 -1.26 6.24 -12.23
N GLN A 94 -1.44 7.10 -13.22
CA GLN A 94 -2.42 6.92 -14.29
C GLN A 94 -2.15 5.64 -15.07
N ARG A 95 -0.89 5.37 -15.48
CA ARG A 95 -0.50 4.12 -16.14
C ARG A 95 -0.72 2.88 -15.28
N LYS A 96 -0.46 2.95 -13.97
CA LYS A 96 -0.74 1.82 -13.07
C LYS A 96 -2.24 1.55 -12.92
N ILE A 97 -3.05 2.61 -12.91
CA ILE A 97 -4.51 2.49 -12.87
C ILE A 97 -5.03 1.93 -14.19
N SER A 98 -4.48 2.32 -15.35
CA SER A 98 -4.87 1.70 -16.63
C SER A 98 -4.49 0.23 -16.67
N VAL A 99 -3.26 -0.14 -16.29
CA VAL A 99 -2.84 -1.56 -16.21
C VAL A 99 -3.66 -2.37 -15.20
N ALA A 100 -4.13 -1.75 -14.12
CA ALA A 100 -5.03 -2.40 -13.15
C ALA A 100 -6.50 -2.45 -13.62
N LYS A 101 -6.88 -1.62 -14.59
CA LYS A 101 -8.20 -1.61 -15.24
C LYS A 101 -8.23 -2.50 -16.49
N ASP A 102 -7.08 -2.76 -17.10
CA ASP A 102 -6.92 -3.87 -18.02
C ASP A 102 -7.22 -5.12 -17.18
N ASP A 103 -8.40 -5.70 -17.37
CA ASP A 103 -8.90 -6.75 -16.50
C ASP A 103 -7.86 -7.87 -16.43
N ILE A 104 -7.27 -8.05 -15.24
CA ILE A 104 -6.39 -9.19 -14.88
C ILE A 104 -7.13 -10.52 -15.13
N TYR A 105 -8.45 -10.47 -15.28
CA TYR A 105 -9.38 -11.55 -15.52
C TYR A 105 -10.10 -11.43 -16.88
N THR A 106 -9.47 -10.82 -17.90
CA THR A 106 -9.83 -11.21 -19.26
C THR A 106 -9.37 -12.66 -19.43
N ASP A 107 -10.27 -13.56 -19.85
CA ASP A 107 -9.96 -14.95 -20.26
C ASP A 107 -9.04 -15.04 -21.51
N LYS A 108 -8.22 -14.01 -21.72
CA LYS A 108 -7.11 -14.01 -22.66
C LYS A 108 -5.88 -14.40 -21.86
N TYR A 109 -5.63 -15.71 -21.87
CA TYR A 109 -4.41 -16.29 -21.33
C TYR A 109 -3.18 -15.47 -21.73
N PRO A 110 -2.27 -15.18 -20.78
CA PRO A 110 -1.01 -14.54 -21.09
C PRO A 110 -0.34 -15.23 -22.28
N GLU A 111 0.13 -14.46 -23.27
CA GLU A 111 0.57 -14.96 -24.58
C GLU A 111 1.56 -16.15 -24.48
N HIS A 112 2.41 -16.15 -23.46
CA HIS A 112 3.43 -17.18 -23.22
C HIS A 112 2.88 -18.52 -22.71
N LEU A 113 1.65 -18.59 -22.21
CA LEU A 113 1.01 -19.83 -21.74
C LEU A 113 0.08 -20.46 -22.79
N LYS A 114 -0.12 -19.79 -23.93
CA LYS A 114 -0.95 -20.26 -25.05
C LYS A 114 -0.54 -21.66 -25.55
N HIS A 115 0.75 -21.99 -25.46
CA HIS A 115 1.27 -23.28 -25.90
C HIS A 115 0.82 -24.46 -25.04
N LEU A 116 0.67 -24.27 -23.73
CA LEU A 116 0.17 -25.33 -22.83
C LEU A 116 -1.29 -25.69 -23.19
N TYR A 117 -2.10 -24.67 -23.48
CA TYR A 117 -3.50 -24.86 -23.83
C TYR A 117 -3.67 -25.51 -25.22
N LEU A 118 -2.89 -25.09 -26.23
CA LEU A 118 -2.89 -25.74 -27.54
C LEU A 118 -2.49 -27.23 -27.43
N ALA A 119 -1.53 -27.56 -26.54
CA ALA A 119 -1.13 -28.93 -26.30
C ALA A 119 -2.24 -29.75 -25.59
N GLU A 120 -2.94 -29.16 -24.61
CA GLU A 120 -4.07 -29.79 -23.93
C GLU A 120 -5.24 -30.05 -24.90
N GLU A 121 -5.60 -29.08 -25.75
CA GLU A 121 -6.64 -29.22 -26.77
C GLU A 121 -6.30 -30.32 -27.78
N GLU A 122 -5.06 -30.41 -28.24
CA GLU A 122 -4.62 -31.48 -29.13
C GLU A 122 -4.72 -32.87 -28.49
N MET A 123 -4.38 -32.99 -27.20
CA MET A 123 -4.49 -34.26 -26.49
C MET A 123 -5.95 -34.68 -26.28
N LEU A 124 -6.83 -33.74 -25.90
CA LEU A 124 -8.27 -34.02 -25.77
C LEU A 124 -8.87 -34.44 -27.10
N LYS A 125 -8.57 -33.73 -28.19
CA LYS A 125 -9.08 -34.06 -29.52
C LYS A 125 -8.60 -35.42 -30.01
N LYS A 126 -7.36 -35.82 -29.68
CA LYS A 126 -6.84 -37.18 -29.95
C LYS A 126 -7.59 -38.24 -29.13
N GLN A 127 -7.86 -37.96 -27.84
CA GLN A 127 -8.64 -38.86 -26.99
C GLN A 127 -10.10 -39.00 -27.44
N GLU A 128 -10.77 -37.92 -27.83
CA GLU A 128 -12.15 -37.95 -28.34
C GLU A 128 -12.26 -38.72 -29.66
N LYS A 129 -11.28 -38.55 -30.55
CA LYS A 129 -11.19 -39.35 -31.79
C LYS A 129 -10.99 -40.85 -31.52
N MET A 130 -10.33 -41.20 -30.41
CA MET A 130 -10.19 -42.60 -29.97
C MET A 130 -11.42 -43.11 -29.19
N LYS A 131 -12.17 -42.22 -28.52
CA LYS A 131 -13.33 -42.53 -27.67
C LYS A 131 -14.67 -42.53 -28.39
N ARG A 132 -14.74 -42.12 -29.66
CA ARG A 132 -15.98 -42.14 -30.45
C ARG A 132 -16.09 -43.47 -31.20
N PRO A 133 -16.79 -44.50 -30.66
CA PRO A 133 -17.40 -45.50 -31.50
C PRO A 133 -18.63 -44.89 -32.20
N GLU A 134 -18.91 -45.35 -33.41
CA GLU A 134 -20.14 -45.05 -34.12
C GLU A 134 -21.35 -45.71 -33.39
N ASN A 135 -22.49 -45.00 -33.31
CA ASN A 135 -23.88 -45.45 -33.01
C ASN A 135 -24.52 -45.38 -31.60
N SER A 136 -25.86 -45.11 -31.67
CA SER A 136 -27.01 -45.48 -30.78
C SER A 136 -27.19 -44.76 -29.43
N THR A 137 -28.19 -43.87 -29.22
CA THR A 137 -29.68 -44.00 -29.03
C THR A 137 -30.15 -44.21 -27.57
N GLU A 138 -30.98 -43.26 -27.12
CA GLU A 138 -32.22 -43.40 -26.30
C GLU A 138 -32.11 -43.78 -24.81
N GLU A 139 -32.55 -42.90 -23.89
CA GLU A 139 -33.87 -42.88 -23.18
C GLU A 139 -33.92 -43.86 -21.99
N ALA A 140 -34.67 -43.76 -20.91
CA ALA A 140 -35.43 -42.76 -20.14
C ALA A 140 -36.03 -43.56 -18.95
N ALA A 141 -36.61 -42.88 -17.95
CA ALA A 141 -37.49 -43.40 -16.88
C ALA A 141 -36.83 -44.24 -15.73
N ASP A 142 -37.28 -44.23 -14.47
CA ASP A 142 -38.61 -43.95 -13.93
C ASP A 142 -38.57 -43.54 -12.43
N GLU A 143 -39.63 -42.85 -11.98
CA GLU A 143 -39.89 -42.43 -10.60
C GLU A 143 -40.69 -43.48 -9.80
N GLU A 144 -40.30 -43.78 -8.55
CA GLU A 144 -41.22 -44.29 -7.54
C GLU A 144 -40.94 -43.71 -6.14
N THR A 145 -42.01 -43.27 -5.48
CA THR A 145 -42.04 -42.76 -4.10
C THR A 145 -41.87 -43.87 -3.05
N PRO A 146 -41.04 -43.71 -2.00
CA PRO A 146 -41.13 -44.60 -0.85
C PRO A 146 -41.44 -43.90 0.49
N LYS A 147 -42.41 -44.50 1.20
CA LYS A 147 -42.68 -44.38 2.65
C LYS A 147 -41.37 -44.27 3.44
N ILE A 148 -41.26 -43.25 4.31
CA ILE A 148 -40.02 -42.92 5.03
C ILE A 148 -39.97 -43.70 6.35
N PRO A 149 -39.13 -44.75 6.50
CA PRO A 149 -38.72 -45.20 7.83
C PRO A 149 -37.85 -44.12 8.47
N ALA A 150 -37.93 -43.93 9.79
CA ALA A 150 -37.10 -42.99 10.54
C ALA A 150 -35.60 -43.31 10.32
N LYS A 151 -35.02 -42.71 9.27
CA LYS A 151 -33.62 -42.90 8.87
C LYS A 151 -32.77 -42.18 9.89
N LYS A 152 -32.04 -42.95 10.69
CA LYS A 152 -30.93 -42.45 11.51
C LYS A 152 -30.06 -41.56 10.62
N PHE A 153 -29.99 -40.26 10.93
CA PHE A 153 -29.31 -39.28 10.09
C PHE A 153 -27.87 -39.72 9.82
N LYS A 154 -27.58 -40.14 8.59
CA LYS A 154 -26.23 -40.51 8.19
C LYS A 154 -25.36 -39.26 8.31
N LYS A 155 -24.22 -39.37 9.00
CA LYS A 155 -23.26 -38.26 9.13
C LYS A 155 -22.84 -37.80 7.73
N LYS A 156 -22.78 -36.48 7.53
CA LYS A 156 -22.35 -35.89 6.25
C LYS A 156 -20.96 -36.37 5.88
N THR A 157 -20.74 -36.67 4.61
CA THR A 157 -19.42 -37.06 4.08
C THR A 157 -18.47 -35.86 4.10
N SER A 158 -17.16 -36.11 4.11
CA SER A 158 -16.17 -35.02 4.09
C SER A 158 -16.36 -34.06 2.91
N ASN A 159 -16.67 -34.60 1.73
CA ASN A 159 -16.93 -33.79 0.54
C ASN A 159 -18.18 -32.92 0.66
N GLN A 160 -19.22 -33.42 1.34
CA GLN A 160 -20.42 -32.63 1.64
C GLN A 160 -20.13 -31.49 2.63
N LYS A 161 -19.32 -31.76 3.67
CA LYS A 161 -18.88 -30.73 4.62
C LYS A 161 -18.05 -29.64 3.95
N ALA A 162 -17.14 -30.01 3.05
CA ALA A 162 -16.32 -29.05 2.31
C ALA A 162 -17.16 -28.08 1.46
N LYS A 163 -18.25 -28.56 0.83
CA LYS A 163 -19.19 -27.72 0.08
C LYS A 163 -19.92 -26.73 0.99
N GLU A 164 -20.40 -27.19 2.15
CA GLU A 164 -21.08 -26.34 3.12
C GLU A 164 -20.15 -25.27 3.71
N GLU A 165 -18.91 -25.64 4.04
CA GLU A 165 -17.89 -24.69 4.50
C GLU A 165 -17.57 -23.64 3.45
N TYR A 166 -17.46 -24.03 2.18
CA TYR A 166 -17.26 -23.09 1.08
C TYR A 166 -18.41 -22.09 0.96
N GLU A 167 -19.66 -22.54 1.03
CA GLU A 167 -20.84 -21.66 1.02
C GLU A 167 -20.87 -20.72 2.24
N ASN A 168 -20.49 -21.22 3.42
CA ASN A 168 -20.42 -20.41 4.63
C ASN A 168 -19.34 -19.33 4.53
N VAL A 169 -18.17 -19.66 3.99
CA VAL A 169 -17.09 -18.69 3.73
C VAL A 169 -17.53 -17.65 2.71
N GLN A 170 -18.28 -18.03 1.68
CA GLN A 170 -18.84 -17.08 0.71
C GLN A 170 -19.85 -16.13 1.37
N LYS A 171 -20.76 -16.66 2.20
CA LYS A 171 -21.73 -15.86 2.96
C LYS A 171 -21.05 -14.90 3.94
N GLU A 172 -20.01 -15.36 4.65
CA GLU A 172 -19.23 -14.49 5.55
C GLU A 172 -18.53 -13.37 4.78
N ARG A 173 -17.91 -13.69 3.64
CA ARG A 173 -17.27 -12.68 2.77
C ARG A 173 -18.29 -11.69 2.21
N ALA A 174 -19.48 -12.13 1.83
CA ALA A 174 -20.56 -11.27 1.35
C ALA A 174 -21.02 -10.31 2.45
N LYS A 175 -21.32 -10.84 3.65
CA LYS A 175 -21.69 -10.02 4.82
C LYS A 175 -20.61 -8.99 5.17
N LYS A 176 -19.34 -9.40 5.16
CA LYS A 176 -18.20 -8.51 5.41
C LYS A 176 -18.06 -7.41 4.35
N ARG A 177 -18.36 -7.70 3.08
CA ARG A 177 -18.38 -6.70 2.00
C ARG A 177 -19.53 -5.71 2.21
N GLU A 178 -20.73 -6.20 2.51
CA GLU A 178 -21.90 -5.35 2.78
C GLU A 178 -21.67 -4.42 3.99
N GLU A 179 -21.10 -4.94 5.07
CA GLU A 179 -20.73 -4.13 6.24
C GLU A 179 -19.69 -3.06 5.91
N ALA A 180 -18.67 -3.41 5.11
CA ALA A 180 -17.67 -2.45 4.66
C ALA A 180 -18.26 -1.36 3.75
N GLU A 181 -19.22 -1.72 2.89
CA GLU A 181 -19.95 -0.77 2.04
C GLU A 181 -20.83 0.16 2.86
N LYS A 182 -21.55 -0.36 3.86
CA LYS A 182 -22.34 0.47 4.79
C LYS A 182 -21.44 1.45 5.53
N ARG A 183 -20.33 0.99 6.11
CA ARG A 183 -19.34 1.85 6.77
C ARG A 183 -18.77 2.91 5.82
N ARG A 184 -18.54 2.55 4.55
CA ARG A 184 -18.08 3.48 3.53
C ARG A 184 -19.14 4.56 3.25
N LYS A 185 -20.40 4.18 3.08
CA LYS A 185 -21.52 5.11 2.89
C LYS A 185 -21.68 6.05 4.06
N GLU A 186 -21.65 5.54 5.30
CA GLU A 186 -21.71 6.36 6.51
C GLU A 186 -20.58 7.40 6.57
N MET A 187 -19.36 7.00 6.20
CA MET A 187 -18.21 7.91 6.14
C MET A 187 -18.38 8.97 5.04
N GLU A 188 -18.86 8.58 3.87
CA GLU A 188 -19.13 9.50 2.75
C GLU A 188 -20.25 10.48 3.10
N GLU A 189 -21.37 10.01 3.66
CA GLU A 189 -22.49 10.82 4.15
C GLU A 189 -22.04 11.80 5.24
N ALA A 190 -21.23 11.34 6.22
CA ALA A 190 -20.68 12.21 7.26
C ALA A 190 -19.79 13.31 6.68
N GLN A 191 -18.97 13.00 5.67
CA GLN A 191 -18.14 14.00 4.98
C GLN A 191 -18.99 14.99 4.19
N GLU A 192 -20.02 14.52 3.49
CA GLU A 192 -20.93 15.39 2.76
C GLU A 192 -21.67 16.34 3.68
N LEU A 193 -22.20 15.84 4.81
CA LEU A 193 -22.86 16.66 5.82
C LEU A 193 -21.92 17.73 6.37
N TYR A 194 -20.67 17.37 6.68
CA TYR A 194 -19.67 18.34 7.12
C TYR A 194 -19.40 19.42 6.05
N LYS A 195 -19.24 19.02 4.79
CA LYS A 195 -19.02 19.95 3.67
C LYS A 195 -20.23 20.87 3.46
N LYS A 196 -21.45 20.34 3.51
CA LYS A 196 -22.71 21.11 3.41
C LYS A 196 -22.79 22.17 4.50
N LYS A 197 -22.64 21.76 5.77
CA LYS A 197 -22.60 22.67 6.93
C LYS A 197 -21.51 23.74 6.81
N LYS A 198 -20.33 23.36 6.31
CA LYS A 198 -19.22 24.30 6.08
C LYS A 198 -19.56 25.33 5.01
N ILE A 199 -20.19 24.92 3.91
CA ILE A 199 -20.59 25.82 2.82
C ILE A 199 -21.71 26.76 3.31
N GLU A 200 -22.70 26.24 4.02
CA GLU A 200 -23.81 27.02 4.57
C GLU A 200 -23.32 28.09 5.54
N SER A 201 -22.51 27.70 6.53
CA SER A 201 -21.91 28.65 7.47
C SER A 201 -21.02 29.68 6.76
N TYR A 202 -20.23 29.28 5.76
CA TYR A 202 -19.44 30.21 4.97
C TYR A 202 -20.32 31.20 4.21
N LYS A 203 -21.41 30.76 3.58
CA LYS A 203 -22.35 31.63 2.86
C LYS A 203 -22.93 32.71 3.78
N ILE A 204 -23.36 32.33 4.98
CA ILE A 204 -23.91 33.26 5.97
C ILE A 204 -22.84 34.26 6.43
N LEU A 205 -21.65 33.77 6.79
CA LEU A 205 -20.57 34.62 7.32
C LEU A 205 -19.92 35.53 6.26
N SER A 206 -19.88 35.09 5.01
CA SER A 206 -19.30 35.84 3.88
C SER A 206 -20.29 36.81 3.22
N ALA A 207 -21.56 36.77 3.61
CA ALA A 207 -22.59 37.67 3.08
C ALA A 207 -22.26 39.13 3.39
N LYS A 208 -22.40 39.97 2.37
CA LYS A 208 -22.13 41.42 2.42
C LYS A 208 -23.35 42.21 1.95
N THR A 209 -23.50 43.43 2.47
CA THR A 209 -24.51 44.39 2.03
C THR A 209 -24.14 44.96 0.66
N LYS A 210 -25.06 45.69 0.01
CA LYS A 210 -24.80 46.36 -1.29
C LYS A 210 -23.59 47.31 -1.25
N LYS A 211 -23.25 47.83 -0.06
CA LYS A 211 -22.09 48.70 0.19
C LYS A 211 -20.79 47.91 0.49
N GLY A 212 -20.82 46.58 0.41
CA GLY A 212 -19.67 45.70 0.65
C GLY A 212 -19.34 45.43 2.12
N GLN A 213 -20.11 45.97 3.06
CA GLN A 213 -19.93 45.73 4.50
C GLN A 213 -20.47 44.35 4.89
N PRO A 214 -19.90 43.66 5.88
CA PRO A 214 -20.43 42.38 6.36
C PRO A 214 -21.87 42.54 6.89
N ASN A 215 -22.73 41.58 6.59
CA ASN A 215 -24.12 41.60 7.08
C ASN A 215 -24.19 41.06 8.51
N PHE A 216 -24.15 41.96 9.49
CA PHE A 216 -24.10 41.62 10.91
C PHE A 216 -25.32 40.82 11.38
N ASN A 217 -26.52 41.10 10.87
CA ASN A 217 -27.75 40.41 11.29
C ASN A 217 -27.66 38.91 11.01
N LEU A 218 -27.19 38.52 9.81
CA LEU A 218 -26.99 37.12 9.43
C LEU A 218 -25.91 36.44 10.30
N GLN A 219 -24.85 37.16 10.63
CA GLN A 219 -23.79 36.63 11.51
C GLN A 219 -24.30 36.42 12.94
N MET A 220 -25.14 37.33 13.44
CA MET A 220 -25.78 37.24 14.75
C MET A 220 -26.75 36.07 14.85
N GLU A 221 -27.60 35.85 13.84
CA GLU A 221 -28.51 34.70 13.79
C GLU A 221 -27.75 33.37 13.87
N HIS A 222 -26.69 33.22 13.07
CA HIS A 222 -25.85 32.02 13.11
C HIS A 222 -25.12 31.85 14.46
N LEU A 223 -24.75 32.94 15.14
CA LEU A 223 -24.19 32.88 16.48
C LEU A 223 -25.22 32.41 17.51
N LEU A 224 -26.44 32.96 17.47
CA LEU A 224 -27.54 32.57 18.35
C LEU A 224 -27.90 31.09 18.17
N GLN A 225 -27.98 30.60 16.92
CA GLN A 225 -28.17 29.18 16.62
C GLN A 225 -27.08 28.31 17.25
N LYS A 226 -25.81 28.73 17.20
CA LYS A 226 -24.71 28.00 17.84
C LYS A 226 -24.78 27.98 19.36
N ILE A 227 -25.32 29.03 19.98
CA ILE A 227 -25.53 29.07 21.43
C ILE A 227 -26.64 28.09 21.81
N GLN A 228 -27.76 28.11 21.09
CA GLN A 228 -28.88 27.18 21.31
C GLN A 228 -28.52 25.71 21.07
N GLN A 229 -27.61 25.41 20.13
CA GLN A 229 -27.13 24.05 19.91
C GLN A 229 -26.12 23.55 20.96
N LYS A 230 -25.57 24.46 21.76
CA LYS A 230 -24.58 24.16 22.82
C LYS A 230 -25.19 24.08 24.21
N SER A 231 -26.35 24.72 24.42
CA SER A 231 -27.21 24.54 25.59
C SER A 231 -27.94 23.22 25.52
#